data_AF-A0A7T0KDH8-F1
#
_entry.id   AF-A0A7T0KDH8-F1
#
_cell.length_a   1.000
_cell.length_b   1.000
_cell.length_c   1.000
_cell.angle_alpha   90.00
_cell.angle_beta   90.00
_cell.angle_gamma   90.00
#
_symmetry.space_group_name_H-M   'P 1'
#
loop_
_entity.id
_entity.type
_entity.pdbx_description
1 polymer ?
#
loop_
_entity_poly.entity_id
_entity_poly.type
_entity_poly.pdbx_seq_one_letter_code
_entity_poly.pdbx_strand_id
1 'polypeptide(L)'
;MERSDEFPVGRAHLRDTRVGGVIGICNCKVLHEASIVVYRYDGGVTDANSTSSAAHDKPSNWNLPNVLTCARIVFIPVFAWLALRGYVWWSFSLFVLLMITDKIDGDIARARNLITDFGKIMDPIADKALMATALVCLNLAYGLPWWITAVILFREFGITLWRMFMLRQGKVVPASKGGKLKTVLQSFAVALYLCPLPGWMDPVALMVMLLAVVVTVVTGVQYLVDGYRENSRA
;
A
#
# COMPACT_ATOMS: atom_id res chain seq x y z
N MET A 1 5.16 -88.02 -5.28
CA MET A 1 5.31 -86.57 -5.49
C MET A 1 4.38 -86.22 -6.65
N GLU A 2 3.08 -86.18 -6.33
CA GLU A 2 1.98 -85.63 -7.14
C GLU A 2 2.31 -84.17 -7.52
N ARG A 3 1.85 -83.52 -8.59
CA ARG A 3 0.58 -83.50 -9.33
C ARG A 3 0.86 -82.70 -10.63
N SER A 4 0.76 -83.27 -11.82
CA SER A 4 -0.35 -83.17 -12.80
C SER A 4 -0.63 -81.75 -13.35
N ASP A 5 -0.29 -81.57 -14.63
CA ASP A 5 -1.17 -81.18 -15.76
C ASP A 5 -2.28 -80.14 -15.52
N GLU A 6 -2.34 -79.09 -16.35
CA GLU A 6 -3.53 -78.76 -17.17
C GLU A 6 -3.34 -77.52 -18.08
N PHE A 7 -3.97 -77.59 -19.24
CA PHE A 7 -4.04 -76.58 -20.31
C PHE A 7 -5.37 -75.76 -20.16
N PRO A 8 -5.90 -75.12 -21.21
CA PRO A 8 -6.18 -73.67 -21.37
C PRO A 8 -7.57 -73.15 -20.91
N VAL A 9 -7.75 -71.84 -20.72
CA VAL A 9 -9.08 -71.16 -20.64
C VAL A 9 -8.89 -69.68 -21.07
N GLY A 10 -9.67 -68.98 -21.89
CA GLY A 10 -11.10 -69.05 -22.18
C GLY A 10 -11.82 -67.82 -21.61
N ARG A 11 -11.99 -66.79 -22.45
CA ARG A 11 -13.11 -65.80 -22.52
C ARG A 11 -13.98 -65.54 -21.25
N ALA A 12 -13.99 -64.31 -20.73
CA ALA A 12 -15.13 -63.67 -20.04
C ALA A 12 -14.90 -62.14 -20.00
N HIS A 13 -15.64 -61.30 -20.72
CA HIS A 13 -17.03 -60.87 -20.52
C HIS A 13 -17.25 -59.98 -19.27
N LEU A 14 -17.40 -58.68 -19.55
CA LEU A 14 -18.20 -57.65 -18.88
C LEU A 14 -18.25 -57.64 -17.33
N ARG A 15 -17.89 -56.48 -16.76
CA ARG A 15 -18.81 -55.77 -15.83
C ARG A 15 -18.42 -54.31 -15.68
N ASP A 16 -19.30 -53.47 -16.22
CA ASP A 16 -19.63 -52.16 -15.67
C ASP A 16 -19.89 -52.30 -14.16
N THR A 17 -19.06 -51.64 -13.37
CA THR A 17 -19.40 -51.22 -12.01
C THR A 17 -19.11 -49.74 -11.90
N ARG A 18 -20.15 -48.95 -12.17
CA ARG A 18 -20.65 -47.89 -11.29
C ARG A 18 -19.71 -47.44 -10.16
N VAL A 19 -19.46 -46.13 -10.18
CA VAL A 19 -19.44 -45.22 -9.01
C VAL A 19 -18.34 -45.45 -7.98
N GLY A 20 -17.41 -44.48 -7.91
CA GLY A 20 -16.44 -44.40 -6.82
C GLY A 20 -15.69 -43.08 -6.83
N GLY A 21 -16.44 -41.97 -6.72
CA GLY A 21 -15.85 -40.66 -6.47
C GLY A 21 -15.00 -40.69 -5.21
N VAL A 22 -13.70 -40.49 -5.37
CA VAL A 22 -12.83 -40.14 -4.24
C VAL A 22 -13.04 -38.66 -3.98
N ILE A 23 -14.10 -38.36 -3.25
CA ILE A 23 -14.32 -37.05 -2.62
C ILE A 23 -13.26 -36.94 -1.52
N GLY A 24 -12.14 -36.28 -1.82
CA GLY A 24 -11.25 -35.77 -0.79
C GLY A 24 -11.96 -34.67 -0.01
N ILE A 25 -12.68 -35.03 1.06
CA ILE A 25 -13.24 -34.07 2.01
C ILE A 25 -12.08 -33.52 2.83
N CYS A 26 -11.44 -32.45 2.37
CA CYS A 26 -10.65 -31.61 3.25
C CYS A 26 -11.64 -30.81 4.11
N ASN A 27 -11.73 -31.19 5.38
CA ASN A 27 -12.58 -30.56 6.37
C ASN A 27 -12.04 -29.14 6.65
N CYS A 28 -12.50 -28.14 5.90
CA CYS A 28 -12.33 -26.74 6.25
C CYS A 28 -13.70 -26.06 6.21
N LYS A 29 -14.29 -25.98 7.39
CA LYS A 29 -15.58 -25.37 7.66
C LYS A 29 -15.43 -23.84 7.49
N VAL A 30 -16.11 -23.32 6.46
CA VAL A 30 -16.95 -22.10 6.50
C VAL A 30 -16.30 -20.72 6.25
N LEU A 31 -16.58 -20.23 5.02
CA LEU A 31 -16.99 -18.88 4.57
C LEU A 31 -15.93 -17.75 4.60
N HIS A 32 -15.74 -16.91 3.56
CA HIS A 32 -16.65 -16.41 2.54
C HIS A 32 -15.82 -15.95 1.31
N GLU A 33 -16.31 -16.26 0.10
CA GLU A 33 -15.82 -15.80 -1.23
C GLU A 33 -14.42 -16.23 -1.69
N ALA A 34 -14.29 -17.50 -2.07
CA ALA A 34 -13.31 -17.94 -3.06
C ALA A 34 -14.05 -18.60 -4.23
N SER A 35 -14.01 -17.97 -5.41
CA SER A 35 -14.38 -18.61 -6.66
C SER A 35 -13.40 -19.77 -6.91
N ILE A 36 -13.83 -20.98 -6.59
CA ILE A 36 -13.10 -22.22 -6.91
C ILE A 36 -13.20 -22.42 -8.42
N VAL A 37 -12.12 -22.12 -9.14
CA VAL A 37 -11.96 -22.54 -10.54
C VAL A 37 -11.46 -23.99 -10.53
N VAL A 38 -12.36 -24.93 -10.80
CA VAL A 38 -12.02 -26.34 -11.00
C VAL A 38 -11.48 -26.51 -12.41
N TYR A 39 -10.19 -26.78 -12.57
CA TYR A 39 -9.64 -27.22 -13.85
C TYR A 39 -9.84 -28.72 -13.99
N ARG A 40 -10.69 -29.14 -14.94
CA ARG A 40 -10.77 -30.52 -15.44
C ARG A 40 -9.68 -30.67 -16.50
N TYR A 41 -8.70 -31.53 -16.23
CA TYR A 41 -7.67 -31.88 -17.22
C TYR A 41 -8.21 -33.03 -18.07
N ASP A 42 -8.82 -32.70 -19.21
CA ASP A 42 -9.15 -33.68 -20.24
C ASP A 42 -7.93 -33.85 -21.14
N GLY A 43 -7.36 -35.06 -21.15
CA GLY A 43 -6.25 -35.43 -22.01
C GLY A 43 -6.71 -35.52 -23.46
N GLY A 44 -6.68 -34.39 -24.16
CA GLY A 44 -6.95 -34.29 -25.59
C GLY A 44 -5.75 -33.75 -26.35
N VAL A 45 -5.25 -34.53 -27.30
CA VAL A 45 -4.37 -34.05 -28.38
C VAL A 45 -5.19 -33.08 -29.23
N THR A 46 -4.82 -31.81 -29.25
CA THR A 46 -5.36 -30.80 -30.17
C THR A 46 -4.27 -29.89 -30.70
N ASP A 47 -4.45 -29.55 -31.97
CA ASP A 47 -3.45 -29.04 -32.89
C ASP A 47 -2.87 -27.67 -32.53
N ALA A 48 -1.59 -27.51 -32.89
CA ALA A 48 -0.86 -26.26 -32.84
C ALA A 48 -1.43 -25.23 -33.85
N ASN A 49 -2.48 -24.49 -33.50
CA ASN A 49 -2.70 -23.13 -34.01
C ASN A 49 -3.88 -22.43 -33.33
N SER A 50 -3.63 -21.77 -32.20
CA SER A 50 -4.37 -20.56 -31.81
C SER A 50 -3.61 -19.84 -30.69
N THR A 51 -2.65 -19.03 -31.09
CA THR A 51 -2.16 -17.91 -30.29
C THR A 51 -3.32 -16.98 -29.98
N SER A 52 -3.90 -17.13 -28.80
CA SER A 52 -4.63 -16.04 -28.14
C SER A 52 -4.05 -15.90 -26.74
N SER A 53 -2.83 -15.34 -26.70
CA SER A 53 -2.34 -14.65 -25.52
C SER A 53 -3.31 -13.50 -25.26
N ALA A 54 -4.25 -13.69 -24.33
CA ALA A 54 -4.96 -12.58 -23.71
C ALA A 54 -3.89 -11.69 -23.06
N ALA A 55 -3.40 -10.73 -23.83
CA ALA A 55 -2.49 -9.70 -23.36
C ALA A 55 -3.24 -8.95 -22.27
N HIS A 56 -2.84 -9.18 -21.03
CA HIS A 56 -3.30 -8.38 -19.91
C HIS A 56 -2.72 -6.98 -20.17
N ASP A 57 -3.50 -6.10 -20.78
CA ASP A 57 -3.07 -4.74 -21.10
C ASP A 57 -2.65 -4.06 -19.80
N LYS A 58 -1.34 -3.88 -19.64
CA LYS A 58 -0.77 -3.11 -18.53
C LYS A 58 -1.37 -1.70 -18.64
N PRO A 59 -1.97 -1.16 -17.57
CA PRO A 59 -2.51 0.19 -17.63
C PRO A 59 -1.39 1.15 -18.04
N SER A 60 -1.65 1.98 -19.05
CA SER A 60 -0.63 2.91 -19.55
C SER A 60 -0.17 3.86 -18.43
N ASN A 61 1.11 4.24 -18.45
CA ASN A 61 1.66 5.20 -17.49
C ASN A 61 1.00 6.60 -17.59
N TRP A 62 0.32 6.90 -18.70
CA TRP A 62 -0.46 8.12 -18.90
C TRP A 62 -1.91 7.90 -18.46
N ASN A 63 -2.09 7.78 -17.16
CA ASN A 63 -3.41 7.70 -16.55
C ASN A 63 -3.67 8.95 -15.70
N LEU A 64 -4.96 9.21 -15.44
CA LEU A 64 -5.38 10.35 -14.63
C LEU A 64 -4.65 10.42 -13.27
N PRO A 65 -4.54 9.33 -12.48
CA PRO A 65 -3.80 9.36 -11.21
C PRO A 65 -2.36 9.86 -11.36
N ASN A 66 -1.64 9.39 -12.38
CA ASN A 66 -0.24 9.76 -12.56
C ASN A 66 -0.05 11.22 -12.94
N VAL A 67 -0.95 11.76 -13.78
CA VAL A 67 -0.93 13.19 -14.12
C VAL A 67 -1.12 14.04 -12.86
N LEU A 68 -1.99 13.61 -11.95
CA LEU A 68 -2.24 14.36 -10.72
C LEU A 68 -1.07 14.24 -9.73
N THR A 69 -0.40 13.08 -9.63
CA THR A 69 0.85 12.95 -8.85
C THR A 69 1.95 13.85 -9.41
N CYS A 70 2.13 13.91 -10.74
CA CYS A 70 3.08 14.82 -11.38
C CYS A 70 2.73 16.29 -11.12
N ALA A 71 1.46 16.66 -11.25
CA ALA A 71 0.98 18.01 -10.94
C ALA A 71 1.30 18.38 -9.49
N ARG A 72 1.09 17.46 -8.54
CA ARG A 72 1.42 17.67 -7.12
C ARG A 72 2.88 18.02 -6.92
N ILE A 73 3.79 17.28 -7.54
CA ILE A 73 5.24 17.53 -7.46
C ILE A 73 5.57 18.96 -7.93
N VAL A 74 4.90 19.43 -8.98
CA VAL A 74 5.06 20.81 -9.49
C VAL A 74 4.44 21.86 -8.56
N PHE A 75 3.34 21.55 -7.88
CA PHE A 75 2.67 22.49 -6.96
C PHE A 75 3.35 22.59 -5.58
N ILE A 76 4.15 21.62 -5.15
CA ILE A 76 4.92 21.69 -3.89
C ILE A 76 5.81 22.96 -3.79
N PRO A 77 6.67 23.29 -4.78
CA PRO A 77 7.47 24.52 -4.72
C PRO A 77 6.62 25.79 -4.75
N VAL A 78 5.47 25.77 -5.44
CA VAL A 78 4.50 26.88 -5.43
C VAL A 78 3.93 27.07 -4.02
N PHE A 79 3.54 25.98 -3.36
CA PHE A 79 3.11 26.01 -1.96
C PHE A 79 4.20 26.57 -1.05
N ALA A 80 5.45 26.12 -1.20
CA ALA A 80 6.57 26.61 -0.39
C ALA A 80 6.77 28.12 -0.57
N TRP A 81 6.73 28.59 -1.83
CA TRP A 81 6.85 30.01 -2.14
C TRP A 81 5.72 30.84 -1.54
N LEU A 82 4.47 30.37 -1.62
CA LEU A 82 3.31 31.05 -1.01
C LEU A 82 3.45 31.14 0.52
N ALA A 83 3.82 30.04 1.16
CA ALA A 83 3.99 29.98 2.62
C ALA A 83 5.11 30.92 3.10
N LEU A 84 6.27 30.92 2.42
CA LEU A 84 7.41 31.77 2.78
C LEU A 84 7.18 33.26 2.50
N ARG A 85 6.30 33.61 1.55
CA ARG A 85 5.90 34.99 1.26
C ARG A 85 4.80 35.52 2.18
N GLY A 86 4.25 34.67 3.06
CA GLY A 86 3.19 35.06 3.99
C GLY A 86 1.79 35.10 3.36
N TYR A 87 1.57 34.48 2.20
CA TYR A 87 0.24 34.36 1.60
C TYR A 87 -0.59 33.26 2.29
N VAL A 88 -0.89 33.45 3.58
CA VAL A 88 -1.46 32.45 4.52
C VAL A 88 -2.68 31.71 3.96
N TRP A 89 -3.69 32.43 3.46
CA TRP A 89 -4.90 31.80 2.91
C TRP A 89 -4.59 30.94 1.68
N TRP A 90 -3.74 31.43 0.78
CA TRP A 90 -3.35 30.70 -0.43
C TRP A 90 -2.51 29.47 -0.11
N SER A 91 -1.54 29.58 0.80
CA SER A 91 -0.73 28.43 1.23
C SER A 91 -1.58 27.37 1.94
N PHE A 92 -2.52 27.80 2.80
CA PHE A 92 -3.44 26.89 3.48
C PHE A 92 -4.36 26.18 2.50
N SER A 93 -5.05 26.92 1.63
CA SER A 93 -5.96 26.35 0.63
C SER A 93 -5.24 25.39 -0.32
N LEU A 94 -4.04 25.76 -0.78
CA LEU A 94 -3.25 24.89 -1.65
C LEU A 94 -2.79 23.62 -0.91
N PHE A 95 -2.33 23.72 0.33
CA PHE A 95 -1.96 22.55 1.13
C PHE A 95 -3.13 21.58 1.29
N VAL A 96 -4.30 22.09 1.68
CA VAL A 96 -5.53 21.28 1.83
C VAL A 96 -5.92 20.64 0.51
N LEU A 97 -5.86 21.39 -0.59
CA LEU A 97 -6.16 20.86 -1.92
C LEU A 97 -5.22 19.71 -2.29
N LEU A 98 -3.90 19.89 -2.12
CA LEU A 98 -2.92 18.85 -2.44
C LEU A 98 -3.11 17.58 -1.59
N MET A 99 -3.46 17.72 -0.31
CA MET A 99 -3.76 16.59 0.58
C MET A 99 -5.06 15.84 0.18
N ILE A 100 -6.10 16.58 -0.21
CA ILE A 100 -7.37 15.97 -0.64
C ILE A 100 -7.19 15.26 -1.98
N THR A 101 -6.50 15.89 -2.93
CA THR A 101 -6.22 15.33 -4.25
C THR A 101 -5.50 13.99 -4.14
N ASP A 102 -4.47 13.87 -3.29
CA ASP A 102 -3.78 12.58 -3.06
C ASP A 102 -4.72 11.44 -2.68
N LYS A 103 -5.59 11.70 -1.71
CA LYS A 103 -6.54 10.70 -1.24
C LYS A 103 -7.50 10.29 -2.35
N ILE A 104 -8.02 11.26 -3.10
CA ILE A 104 -8.98 11.00 -4.19
C ILE A 104 -8.31 10.22 -5.32
N ASP A 105 -7.10 10.57 -5.72
CA ASP A 105 -6.39 9.91 -6.82
C ASP A 105 -6.05 8.47 -6.48
N GLY A 106 -5.60 8.23 -5.24
CA GLY A 106 -5.34 6.90 -4.73
C GLY A 106 -6.60 6.04 -4.58
N ASP A 107 -7.74 6.65 -4.23
CA ASP A 107 -9.05 5.98 -4.20
C ASP A 107 -9.50 5.61 -5.62
N ILE A 108 -9.39 6.52 -6.60
CA ILE A 108 -9.75 6.29 -8.00
C ILE A 108 -8.86 5.24 -8.66
N ALA A 109 -7.54 5.30 -8.44
CA ALA A 109 -6.58 4.32 -8.98
C ALA A 109 -6.90 2.90 -8.52
N ARG A 110 -7.25 2.73 -7.24
CA ARG A 110 -7.66 1.43 -6.66
C ARG A 110 -9.02 0.98 -7.17
N ALA A 111 -10.00 1.87 -7.25
CA ALA A 111 -11.34 1.54 -7.73
C ALA A 111 -11.36 1.14 -9.21
N ARG A 112 -10.49 1.73 -10.03
CA ARG A 112 -10.44 1.50 -11.48
C ARG A 112 -9.33 0.53 -11.92
N ASN A 113 -8.61 -0.10 -10.98
CA ASN A 113 -7.44 -0.95 -11.25
C ASN A 113 -6.37 -0.27 -12.13
N LEU A 114 -6.25 1.06 -12.06
CA LEU A 114 -5.29 1.87 -12.83
C LEU A 114 -3.97 2.04 -12.08
N ILE A 115 -3.49 0.97 -11.44
CA ILE A 115 -2.27 1.03 -10.63
C ILE A 115 -1.06 0.78 -11.54
N THR A 116 -0.25 1.81 -11.75
CA THR A 116 0.98 1.74 -12.56
C THR A 116 2.22 1.58 -11.68
N ASP A 117 3.28 0.99 -12.22
CA ASP A 117 4.55 0.85 -11.48
C ASP A 117 5.22 2.21 -11.21
N PHE A 118 5.01 3.18 -12.09
CA PHE A 118 5.47 4.56 -11.87
C PHE A 118 4.74 5.23 -10.70
N GLY A 119 3.39 5.15 -10.67
CA GLY A 119 2.59 5.72 -9.57
C GLY A 119 2.96 5.13 -8.21
N LYS A 120 3.15 3.79 -8.13
CA LYS A 120 3.59 3.11 -6.90
C LYS A 120 4.88 3.67 -6.30
N ILE A 121 5.79 4.21 -7.13
CA ILE A 121 7.07 4.78 -6.69
C ILE A 121 6.93 6.29 -6.45
N MET A 122 6.17 7.00 -7.28
CA MET A 122 6.02 8.45 -7.18
C MET A 122 5.14 8.88 -6.02
N ASP A 123 4.03 8.18 -5.75
CA ASP A 123 3.09 8.58 -4.69
C ASP A 123 3.79 8.68 -3.32
N PRO A 124 4.61 7.70 -2.87
CA PRO A 124 5.32 7.79 -1.60
C PRO A 124 6.42 8.86 -1.55
N ILE A 125 6.89 9.33 -2.71
CA ILE A 125 7.90 10.41 -2.80
C ILE A 125 7.19 11.76 -2.72
N ALA A 126 6.13 11.95 -3.51
CA ALA A 126 5.34 13.18 -3.53
C ALA A 126 4.72 13.47 -2.15
N ASP A 127 4.17 12.45 -1.48
CA ASP A 127 3.59 12.57 -0.14
C ASP A 127 4.61 13.08 0.89
N LYS A 128 5.81 12.50 0.88
CA LYS A 128 6.86 12.91 1.80
C LYS A 128 7.43 14.27 1.46
N ALA A 129 7.54 14.58 0.18
CA ALA A 129 8.03 15.88 -0.27
C ALA A 129 7.08 17.01 0.17
N LEU A 130 5.76 16.83 0.00
CA LEU A 130 4.78 17.83 0.45
C LEU A 130 4.85 18.04 1.96
N MET A 131 4.80 16.95 2.73
CA MET A 131 4.81 17.02 4.18
C MET A 131 6.13 17.59 4.73
N ALA A 132 7.27 17.19 4.16
CA ALA A 132 8.57 17.71 4.56
C ALA A 132 8.72 19.19 4.24
N THR A 133 8.28 19.60 3.05
CA THR A 133 8.26 21.02 2.65
C THR A 133 7.40 21.84 3.59
N ALA A 134 6.20 21.35 3.92
CA ALA A 134 5.30 22.04 4.83
C ALA A 134 5.93 22.24 6.22
N LEU A 135 6.51 21.20 6.82
CA LEU A 135 7.19 21.31 8.12
C LEU A 135 8.37 22.29 8.08
N VAL A 136 9.16 22.28 7.01
CA VAL A 136 10.27 23.24 6.84
C VAL A 136 9.75 24.67 6.73
N CYS A 137 8.70 24.91 5.94
CA CYS A 137 8.03 26.21 5.86
C CYS A 137 7.49 26.66 7.22
N LEU A 138 6.95 25.75 8.04
CA LEU A 138 6.49 26.08 9.39
C LEU A 138 7.62 26.54 10.32
N ASN A 139 8.82 25.93 10.24
CA ASN A 139 9.95 26.41 11.04
C ASN A 139 10.38 27.82 10.62
N LEU A 140 10.39 28.09 9.30
CA LEU A 140 10.91 29.33 8.73
C LEU A 140 9.94 30.51 8.85
N ALA A 141 8.64 30.28 8.61
CA ALA A 141 7.64 31.34 8.54
C ALA A 141 6.71 31.41 9.76
N TYR A 142 6.55 30.32 10.51
CA TYR A 142 5.56 30.22 11.60
C TYR A 142 6.18 29.89 12.96
N GLY A 143 7.51 29.87 13.08
CA GLY A 143 8.21 29.71 14.36
C GLY A 143 8.12 28.31 14.99
N LEU A 144 7.83 27.27 14.19
CA LEU A 144 7.82 25.90 14.71
C LEU A 144 9.24 25.50 15.19
N PRO A 145 9.40 24.90 16.38
CA PRO A 145 10.69 24.45 16.86
C PRO A 145 11.31 23.37 15.95
N TRP A 146 12.56 23.58 15.53
CA TRP A 146 13.28 22.68 14.61
C TRP A 146 13.36 21.23 15.07
N TRP A 147 13.37 20.98 16.38
CA TRP A 147 13.41 19.61 16.91
C TRP A 147 12.16 18.80 16.56
N ILE A 148 10.98 19.43 16.45
CA ILE A 148 9.73 18.77 16.04
C ILE A 148 9.87 18.26 14.61
N THR A 149 10.30 19.15 13.71
CA THR A 149 10.54 18.81 12.32
C THR A 149 11.60 17.72 12.19
N ALA A 150 12.72 17.85 12.90
CA ALA A 150 13.80 16.86 12.87
C ALA A 150 13.31 15.45 13.28
N VAL A 151 12.56 15.34 14.38
CA VAL A 151 12.00 14.06 14.86
C VAL A 151 11.05 13.44 13.83
N ILE A 152 10.12 14.24 13.30
CA ILE A 152 9.14 13.75 12.32
C ILE A 152 9.84 13.30 11.03
N LEU A 153 10.73 14.11 10.47
CA LEU A 153 11.44 13.79 9.23
C LEU A 153 12.35 12.58 9.41
N PHE A 154 13.13 12.52 10.50
CA PHE A 154 13.99 11.39 10.79
C PHE A 154 13.19 10.08 10.84
N ARG A 155 12.03 10.08 11.50
CA ARG A 155 11.16 8.90 11.55
C ARG A 155 10.56 8.58 10.17
N GLU A 156 10.02 9.57 9.45
CA GLU A 156 9.37 9.34 8.15
C GLU A 156 10.34 8.79 7.09
N PHE A 157 11.54 9.37 6.98
CA PHE A 157 12.58 8.86 6.08
C PHE A 157 13.22 7.57 6.61
N GLY A 158 13.51 7.50 7.91
CA GLY A 158 14.14 6.34 8.55
C GLY A 158 13.33 5.05 8.38
N ILE A 159 12.03 5.05 8.71
CA ILE A 159 11.17 3.87 8.53
C ILE A 159 11.05 3.48 7.05
N THR A 160 11.04 4.45 6.15
CA THR A 160 10.93 4.18 4.72
C THR A 160 12.22 3.54 4.18
N LEU A 161 13.38 4.07 4.53
CA LEU A 161 14.68 3.52 4.13
C LEU A 161 14.89 2.13 4.73
N TRP A 162 14.56 1.95 6.01
CA TRP A 162 14.64 0.65 6.67
C TRP A 162 13.74 -0.39 6.01
N ARG A 163 12.50 -0.04 5.68
CA ARG A 163 11.59 -0.91 4.93
C ARG A 163 12.16 -1.29 3.56
N MET A 164 12.69 -0.33 2.81
CA MET A 164 13.33 -0.61 1.51
C MET A 164 14.52 -1.56 1.66
N PHE A 165 15.33 -1.39 2.70
CA PHE A 165 16.46 -2.27 2.99
C PHE A 165 16.01 -3.69 3.33
N MET A 166 14.98 -3.86 4.18
CA MET A 166 14.44 -5.18 4.54
C MET A 166 13.83 -5.91 3.33
N LEU A 167 13.12 -5.19 2.46
CA LEU A 167 12.57 -5.76 1.22
C LEU A 167 13.68 -6.29 0.29
N ARG A 168 14.82 -5.61 0.22
CA ARG A 168 16.00 -6.10 -0.54
C ARG A 168 16.61 -7.37 0.06
N GLN A 169 16.41 -7.61 1.35
CA GLN A 169 16.83 -8.84 2.03
C GLN A 169 15.78 -9.96 1.96
N GLY A 170 14.71 -9.79 1.18
CA GLY A 170 13.65 -10.78 1.03
C GLY A 170 12.66 -10.85 2.21
N LYS A 171 12.74 -9.91 3.15
CA LYS A 171 11.88 -9.86 4.34
C LYS A 171 10.73 -8.90 4.11
N VAL A 172 9.50 -9.42 4.13
CA VAL A 172 8.29 -8.64 3.93
C VAL A 172 7.78 -8.17 5.28
N VAL A 173 7.96 -6.88 5.58
CA VAL A 173 7.40 -6.25 6.77
C VAL A 173 5.93 -5.87 6.48
N PRO A 174 4.95 -6.39 7.24
CA PRO A 174 3.54 -6.08 7.05
C PRO A 174 3.24 -4.63 7.42
N ALA A 175 2.22 -4.08 6.78
CA ALA A 175 1.79 -2.72 7.03
C ALA A 175 1.08 -2.62 8.38
N SER A 176 1.65 -1.88 9.33
CA SER A 176 0.97 -1.56 10.59
C SER A 176 -0.19 -0.57 10.36
N LYS A 177 -1.33 -0.84 11.00
CA LYS A 177 -2.56 -0.03 10.94
C LYS A 177 -2.39 1.38 11.53
N GLY A 178 -1.35 1.60 12.34
CA GLY A 178 -1.02 2.91 12.92
C GLY A 178 -0.70 4.00 11.89
N GLY A 179 -0.42 3.60 10.65
CA GLY A 179 -0.13 4.49 9.52
C GLY A 179 -1.25 5.48 9.18
N LYS A 180 -2.53 5.14 9.43
CA LYS A 180 -3.67 6.03 9.11
C LYS A 180 -3.85 7.16 10.12
N LEU A 181 -3.68 6.86 11.41
CA LEU A 181 -3.88 7.87 12.45
C LEU A 181 -2.78 8.93 12.38
N LYS A 182 -1.52 8.52 12.14
CA LYS A 182 -0.40 9.46 12.00
C LYS A 182 -0.65 10.48 10.89
N THR A 183 -1.14 10.05 9.72
CA THR A 183 -1.24 10.92 8.54
C THR A 183 -2.37 11.92 8.72
N VAL A 184 -3.52 11.49 9.25
CA VAL A 184 -4.63 12.39 9.58
C VAL A 184 -4.20 13.41 10.62
N LEU A 185 -3.61 12.96 11.73
CA LEU A 185 -3.24 13.85 12.82
C LEU A 185 -2.14 14.85 12.41
N GLN A 186 -1.12 14.38 11.68
CA GLN A 186 -0.02 15.22 11.23
C GLN A 186 -0.44 16.22 10.16
N SER A 187 -1.22 15.80 9.17
CA SER A 187 -1.75 16.72 8.15
C SER A 187 -2.70 17.76 8.77
N PHE A 188 -3.51 17.36 9.75
CA PHE A 188 -4.37 18.28 10.49
C PHE A 188 -3.56 19.27 11.34
N ALA A 189 -2.50 18.81 12.02
CA ALA A 189 -1.60 19.69 12.76
C ALA A 189 -0.96 20.77 11.87
N VAL A 190 -0.46 20.36 10.69
CA VAL A 190 0.12 21.28 9.71
C VAL A 190 -0.93 22.25 9.17
N ALA A 191 -2.14 21.77 8.87
CA ALA A 191 -3.24 22.60 8.41
C ALA A 191 -3.65 23.65 9.46
N LEU A 192 -3.71 23.28 10.75
CA LEU A 192 -3.98 24.22 11.84
C LEU A 192 -2.92 25.31 11.94
N TYR A 193 -1.64 24.96 11.77
CA TYR A 193 -0.54 25.92 11.77
C TYR A 193 -0.55 26.87 10.56
N LEU A 194 -0.95 26.38 9.39
CA LEU A 194 -1.06 27.21 8.19
C LEU A 194 -2.31 28.10 8.19
N CYS A 195 -3.36 27.68 8.88
CA CYS A 195 -4.61 28.43 8.99
C CYS A 195 -4.36 29.71 9.80
N PRO A 196 -4.77 30.90 9.32
CA PRO A 196 -4.61 32.16 10.05
C PRO A 196 -5.64 32.25 11.19
N LEU A 197 -5.42 31.43 12.22
CA LEU A 197 -6.26 31.39 13.41
C LEU A 197 -5.92 32.54 14.36
N PRO A 198 -6.88 32.96 15.21
CA PRO A 198 -6.60 33.93 16.26
C PRO A 198 -5.60 33.34 17.28
N GLY A 199 -4.67 34.16 17.80
CA GLY A 199 -3.52 33.68 18.57
C GLY A 199 -3.82 32.89 19.86
N TRP A 200 -5.05 32.94 20.37
CA TRP A 200 -5.48 32.06 21.47
C TRP A 200 -5.53 30.57 21.06
N MET A 201 -5.53 30.27 19.76
CA MET A 201 -5.47 28.91 19.22
C MET A 201 -4.04 28.41 18.99
N ASP A 202 -3.00 29.26 19.12
CA ASP A 202 -1.60 28.86 18.94
C ASP A 202 -1.19 27.70 19.88
N PRO A 203 -1.56 27.71 21.18
CA PRO A 203 -1.28 26.58 22.06
C PRO A 203 -2.01 25.30 21.63
N VAL A 204 -3.20 25.44 21.04
CA VAL A 204 -3.98 24.31 20.54
C VAL A 204 -3.30 23.69 19.33
N ALA A 205 -2.88 24.51 18.36
CA ALA A 205 -2.12 24.05 17.20
C ALA A 205 -0.83 23.33 17.63
N LEU A 206 -0.09 23.90 18.59
CA LEU A 206 1.11 23.27 19.15
C LEU A 206 0.79 21.95 19.86
N MET A 207 -0.26 21.88 20.68
CA MET A 207 -0.68 20.64 21.34
C MET A 207 -1.02 19.54 20.33
N VAL A 208 -1.75 19.86 19.26
CA VAL A 208 -2.06 18.91 18.19
C VAL A 208 -0.79 18.46 17.46
N MET A 209 0.15 19.37 17.20
CA MET A 209 1.45 19.05 16.62
C MET A 209 2.29 18.13 17.54
N LEU A 210 2.31 18.40 18.85
CA LEU A 210 3.00 17.53 19.81
C LEU A 210 2.34 16.15 19.88
N LEU A 211 1.01 16.07 19.84
CA LEU A 211 0.31 14.80 19.74
C LEU A 211 0.70 14.06 18.45
N ALA A 212 0.81 14.77 17.32
CA ALA A 212 1.29 14.20 16.06
C ALA A 212 2.71 13.63 16.20
N VAL A 213 3.62 14.33 16.89
CA VAL A 213 4.98 13.84 17.20
C VAL A 213 4.91 12.57 18.04
N VAL A 214 4.14 12.55 19.12
CA VAL A 214 4.01 11.39 20.01
C VAL A 214 3.50 10.18 19.23
N VAL A 215 2.40 10.34 18.47
CA VAL A 215 1.85 9.27 17.63
C VAL A 215 2.89 8.83 16.59
N THR A 216 3.65 9.76 16.02
CA THR A 216 4.70 9.47 15.04
C THR A 216 5.81 8.60 15.63
N VAL A 217 6.29 8.94 16.82
CA VAL A 217 7.32 8.17 17.53
C VAL A 217 6.79 6.80 17.93
N VAL A 218 5.61 6.73 18.56
CA VAL A 218 5.01 5.46 19.01
C VAL A 218 4.81 4.50 17.83
N THR A 219 4.23 4.98 16.73
CA THR A 219 4.03 4.15 15.53
C THR A 219 5.35 3.78 14.86
N GLY A 220 6.38 4.63 14.93
CA GLY A 220 7.73 4.31 14.46
C GLY A 220 8.36 3.16 15.26
N VAL A 221 8.26 3.22 16.59
CA VAL A 221 8.75 2.15 17.48
C VAL A 221 7.98 0.85 17.24
N GLN A 222 6.65 0.91 17.13
CA GLN A 222 5.83 -0.26 16.81
C GLN A 222 6.28 -0.93 15.52
N TYR A 223 6.54 -0.15 14.46
CA TYR A 223 7.05 -0.67 13.19
C TYR A 223 8.40 -1.40 13.34
N LEU A 224 9.32 -0.86 14.13
CA LEU A 224 10.62 -1.49 14.36
C LEU A 224 10.51 -2.78 15.18
N VAL A 225 9.65 -2.79 16.20
CA VAL A 225 9.41 -3.99 17.04
C VAL A 225 8.74 -5.09 16.25
N ASP A 226 7.72 -4.76 15.46
CA ASP A 226 6.98 -5.73 14.65
C ASP A 226 7.92 -6.40 13.63
N GLY A 227 8.73 -5.62 12.91
CA GLY A 227 9.69 -6.22 11.97
C GLY A 227 10.84 -6.96 12.64
N TYR A 228 11.27 -6.60 13.86
CA TYR A 228 12.24 -7.41 14.60
C TYR A 228 11.66 -8.77 15.01
N ARG A 229 10.39 -8.81 15.45
CA ARG A 229 9.71 -10.04 15.86
C ARG A 229 9.52 -11.03 14.71
N GLU A 230 9.15 -10.53 13.54
CA GLU A 230 8.99 -11.36 12.34
C GLU A 230 10.34 -11.88 11.85
N ASN A 231 11.37 -11.03 11.88
CA ASN A 231 12.72 -11.43 11.53
C ASN A 231 13.33 -12.46 12.50
N SER A 232 12.91 -12.46 13.77
CA SER A 232 13.39 -13.43 14.77
C SER A 232 12.72 -14.80 14.65
N ARG A 233 11.65 -14.92 13.85
CA ARG A 233 10.88 -16.16 13.65
C ARG A 233 11.16 -16.83 12.29
N ALA A 234 11.95 -16.20 11.44
CA ALA A 234 12.36 -16.68 10.11
C ALA A 234 13.82 -17.14 10.13
#